data_AF-A0A967B3K4-F1
#
_entry.id   AF-A0A967B3K4-F1
#
_cell.length_a   1.000
_cell.length_b   1.000
_cell.length_c   1.000
_cell.angle_alpha   90.00
_cell.angle_beta   90.00
_cell.angle_gamma   90.00
#
_symmetry.space_group_name_H-M   'P 1'
#
loop_
_entity.id
_entity.type
_entity.pdbx_description
1 polymer ?
#
loop_
_entity_poly.entity_id
_entity_poly.type
_entity_poly.pdbx_seq_one_letter_code
_entity_poly.pdbx_strand_id
1 'polypeptide(L)'
;MSEAILRGIGVSAGAAYGPVVRVAPAVRAPADEPAAADPDAEFERVKAAYESVATDLEARAAKADDTAAQILTATALIARDKGLHKATGKLLTAGSGPATAVEGAVEEYAAQFEALGGYFAERVTDLRDVGARTVAAVLGVPAPGVPTLTEPSVIVAEDLAPAETATLDRSLVAGIVTAAGGRTSHTAILAAQMGIPAVVHCTGAMELEPGTRVAVDGDSGEVLRDPSADAVDRLRRRGERRQQALADSAGPGRTRDGHPVALLANIGGVEDAVSAGAQDLEGVGLFRTEFVFLSADNAPTVEQQTEIYTQVLQPFGDRRVVVRTLDAGADKPLTFADLGPEENPALG
;
A
#
# COMPACT_ATOMS: atom_id res chain seq x y z
N MET A 1 -19.58 4.69 30.83
CA MET A 1 -18.81 3.52 30.39
C MET A 1 -17.49 4.05 29.87
N SER A 2 -16.36 3.50 30.31
CA SER A 2 -15.03 4.01 29.90
C SER A 2 -14.85 3.84 28.40
N GLU A 3 -14.45 4.90 27.71
CA GLU A 3 -14.01 4.85 26.31
C GLU A 3 -12.91 3.78 26.19
N ALA A 4 -13.11 2.78 25.33
CA ALA A 4 -12.10 1.76 25.08
C ALA A 4 -11.05 2.34 24.13
N ILE A 5 -9.82 2.52 24.63
CA ILE A 5 -8.71 3.07 23.87
C ILE A 5 -7.86 1.89 23.36
N LEU A 6 -7.78 1.75 22.05
CA LEU A 6 -6.81 0.89 21.39
C LEU A 6 -5.52 1.68 21.17
N ARG A 7 -4.38 0.98 21.20
CA ARG A 7 -3.05 1.58 21.03
C ARG A 7 -2.30 0.87 19.94
N GLY A 8 -1.67 1.65 19.08
CA GLY A 8 -0.71 1.20 18.08
C GLY A 8 0.41 2.22 17.93
N ILE A 9 0.96 2.29 16.73
CA ILE A 9 2.04 3.19 16.37
C ILE A 9 1.49 4.26 15.43
N GLY A 10 1.48 5.51 15.87
CA GLY A 10 1.19 6.65 15.01
C GLY A 10 2.25 6.79 13.91
N VAL A 11 1.83 6.76 12.64
CA VAL A 11 2.73 6.81 11.48
C VAL A 11 2.47 7.98 10.56
N SER A 12 1.26 8.51 10.57
CA SER A 12 0.89 9.73 9.85
C SER A 12 0.08 10.61 10.78
N ALA A 13 0.59 11.82 11.02
CA ALA A 13 0.05 12.75 12.01
C ALA A 13 -1.36 13.26 11.64
N GLY A 14 -2.07 13.78 12.64
CA GLY A 14 -3.39 14.35 12.47
C GLY A 14 -4.49 13.57 13.20
N ALA A 15 -5.71 14.08 13.04
CA ALA A 15 -6.90 13.60 13.73
C ALA A 15 -7.96 13.18 12.71
N ALA A 16 -8.50 11.97 12.87
CA ALA A 16 -9.63 11.51 12.09
C ALA A 16 -10.81 11.12 12.98
N TYR A 17 -12.02 11.23 12.45
CA TYR A 17 -13.23 10.71 13.09
C TYR A 17 -14.21 10.25 12.02
N GLY A 18 -14.70 9.02 12.14
CA GLY A 18 -15.61 8.44 11.16
C GLY A 18 -16.09 7.05 11.57
N PRO A 19 -17.07 6.49 10.84
CA PRO A 19 -17.43 5.09 10.98
C PRO A 19 -16.29 4.19 10.50
N VAL A 20 -16.17 3.02 11.12
CA VAL A 20 -15.24 1.98 10.70
C VAL A 20 -15.75 1.32 9.42
N VAL A 21 -14.88 1.26 8.41
CA VAL A 21 -15.05 0.38 7.26
C VAL A 21 -13.92 -0.64 7.32
N ARG A 22 -14.28 -1.92 7.47
CA ARG A 22 -13.29 -3.00 7.54
C ARG A 22 -12.99 -3.52 6.14
N VAL A 23 -11.71 -3.66 5.83
CA VAL A 23 -11.24 -4.32 4.60
C VAL A 23 -11.76 -5.76 4.58
N ALA A 24 -12.43 -6.14 3.50
CA ALA A 24 -12.96 -7.48 3.34
C ALA A 24 -11.81 -8.48 3.17
N PRO A 25 -11.74 -9.55 3.98
CA PRO A 25 -10.69 -10.54 3.85
C PRO A 25 -10.81 -11.31 2.53
N ALA A 26 -9.73 -11.98 2.13
CA ALA A 26 -9.75 -12.91 1.00
C ALA A 26 -10.89 -13.93 1.15
N VAL A 27 -11.69 -14.10 0.09
CA VAL A 27 -12.78 -15.08 0.05
C VAL A 27 -12.19 -16.44 -0.31
N ARG A 28 -12.51 -17.46 0.48
CA ARG A 28 -12.11 -18.86 0.26
C ARG A 28 -13.29 -19.70 -0.21
N ALA A 29 -13.00 -20.77 -0.94
CA ALA A 29 -14.02 -21.72 -1.35
C ALA A 29 -14.67 -22.41 -0.13
N PRO A 30 -15.98 -22.74 -0.16
CA PRO A 30 -16.60 -23.54 0.88
C PRO A 30 -15.97 -24.94 0.95
N ALA A 31 -15.74 -25.46 2.17
CA ALA A 31 -15.12 -26.78 2.36
C ALA A 31 -15.93 -27.93 1.74
N ASP A 32 -17.27 -27.79 1.72
CA ASP A 32 -18.21 -28.80 1.22
C ASP A 32 -18.94 -28.33 -0.05
N GLU A 33 -18.26 -27.57 -0.94
CA GLU A 33 -18.86 -27.15 -2.20
C GLU A 33 -19.18 -28.38 -3.09
N PRO A 34 -20.43 -28.57 -3.54
CA PRO A 34 -20.79 -29.72 -4.35
C PRO A 34 -20.13 -29.64 -5.74
N ALA A 35 -19.87 -30.81 -6.32
CA ALA A 35 -19.40 -30.93 -7.69
C ALA A 35 -20.32 -30.18 -8.67
N ALA A 36 -19.74 -29.57 -9.71
CA ALA A 36 -20.50 -28.96 -10.79
C ALA A 36 -21.44 -29.99 -11.45
N ALA A 37 -22.74 -29.67 -11.50
CA ALA A 37 -23.73 -30.53 -12.15
C ALA A 37 -23.53 -30.61 -13.67
N ASP A 38 -23.06 -29.50 -14.27
CA ASP A 38 -22.65 -29.40 -15.68
C ASP A 38 -21.29 -28.67 -15.72
N PRO A 39 -20.16 -29.41 -15.79
CA PRO A 39 -18.83 -28.81 -15.78
C PRO A 39 -18.58 -27.82 -16.93
N ASP A 40 -19.17 -28.03 -18.11
CA ASP A 40 -18.96 -27.16 -19.25
C ASP A 40 -19.71 -25.83 -19.08
N ALA A 41 -20.96 -25.89 -18.59
CA ALA A 41 -21.73 -24.69 -18.29
C ALA A 41 -21.13 -23.89 -17.12
N GLU A 42 -20.67 -24.57 -16.06
CA GLU A 42 -19.98 -23.90 -14.95
C GLU A 42 -18.63 -23.33 -15.37
N PHE A 43 -17.91 -23.97 -16.29
CA PHE A 43 -16.66 -23.42 -16.81
C PHE A 43 -16.86 -22.07 -17.51
N GLU A 44 -17.91 -21.92 -18.34
CA GLU A 44 -18.22 -20.62 -18.95
C GLU A 44 -18.64 -19.56 -17.92
N ARG A 45 -19.37 -19.94 -16.87
CA ARG A 45 -19.67 -19.04 -15.74
C ARG A 45 -18.41 -18.57 -15.01
N VAL A 46 -17.50 -19.49 -14.68
CA VAL A 46 -16.24 -19.16 -14.00
C VAL A 46 -15.34 -18.29 -14.88
N LYS A 47 -15.28 -18.57 -16.18
CA LYS A 47 -14.56 -17.74 -17.15
C LYS A 47 -15.12 -16.31 -17.23
N ALA A 48 -16.45 -16.17 -17.19
CA ALA A 48 -17.08 -14.85 -17.10
C ALA A 48 -16.74 -14.13 -15.78
N ALA A 49 -16.62 -14.87 -14.67
CA ALA A 49 -16.16 -14.31 -13.40
C ALA A 49 -14.71 -13.80 -13.48
N TYR A 50 -13.80 -14.58 -14.07
CA TYR A 50 -12.43 -14.12 -14.34
C TYR A 50 -12.39 -12.84 -15.19
N GLU A 51 -13.19 -12.77 -16.25
CA GLU A 51 -13.26 -11.58 -17.11
C GLU A 51 -13.83 -10.36 -16.37
N SER A 52 -14.82 -10.57 -15.50
CA SER A 52 -15.34 -9.50 -14.63
C SER A 52 -14.28 -8.97 -13.68
N VAL A 53 -13.45 -9.84 -13.10
CA VAL A 53 -12.33 -9.43 -12.23
C VAL A 53 -11.28 -8.65 -13.03
N ALA A 54 -10.92 -9.10 -14.22
CA ALA A 54 -9.99 -8.39 -15.09
C ALA A 54 -10.49 -6.98 -15.44
N THR A 55 -11.77 -6.87 -15.81
CA THR A 55 -12.41 -5.58 -16.15
C THR A 55 -12.45 -4.63 -14.96
N ASP A 56 -12.74 -5.12 -13.75
CA ASP A 56 -12.72 -4.30 -12.53
C ASP A 56 -11.31 -3.77 -12.21
N LEU A 57 -10.29 -4.63 -12.32
CA LEU A 57 -8.90 -4.24 -12.12
C LEU A 57 -8.44 -3.17 -13.13
N GLU A 58 -8.82 -3.29 -14.41
CA GLU A 58 -8.55 -2.28 -15.43
C GLU A 58 -9.27 -0.96 -15.14
N ALA A 59 -10.53 -1.02 -14.69
CA ALA A 59 -11.29 0.18 -14.31
C ALA A 59 -10.68 0.91 -13.10
N ARG A 60 -10.09 0.15 -12.17
CA ARG A 60 -9.32 0.68 -11.04
C ARG A 60 -7.98 1.26 -11.50
N ALA A 61 -7.28 0.59 -12.41
CA ALA A 61 -6.02 1.07 -12.99
C ALA A 61 -6.19 2.43 -13.66
N ALA A 62 -7.31 2.65 -14.37
CA ALA A 62 -7.61 3.92 -15.04
C ALA A 62 -7.79 5.13 -14.09
N LYS A 63 -7.92 4.89 -12.78
CA LYS A 63 -8.08 5.94 -11.75
C LYS A 63 -6.89 6.03 -10.80
N ALA A 64 -5.91 5.15 -10.95
CA ALA A 64 -4.73 5.08 -10.09
C ALA A 64 -3.59 5.92 -10.66
N ASP A 65 -2.56 6.17 -9.85
CA ASP A 65 -1.28 6.68 -10.36
C ASP A 65 -0.58 5.66 -11.28
N ASP A 66 0.45 6.10 -12.02
CA ASP A 66 1.10 5.28 -13.05
C ASP A 66 1.67 3.97 -12.50
N THR A 67 2.26 3.99 -11.31
CA THR A 67 2.85 2.79 -10.69
C THR A 67 1.76 1.78 -10.32
N ALA A 68 0.70 2.23 -9.65
CA ALA A 68 -0.41 1.37 -9.28
C ALA A 68 -1.22 0.89 -10.49
N ALA A 69 -1.36 1.73 -11.52
CA ALA A 69 -2.01 1.37 -12.77
C ALA A 69 -1.28 0.22 -13.48
N GLN A 70 0.05 0.23 -13.50
CA GLN A 70 0.86 -0.86 -14.06
C GLN A 70 0.65 -2.18 -13.29
N ILE A 71 0.67 -2.13 -11.96
CA ILE A 71 0.43 -3.31 -11.11
C ILE A 71 -0.97 -3.89 -11.39
N LEU A 72 -2.00 -3.05 -11.33
CA LEU A 72 -3.40 -3.47 -11.55
C LEU A 72 -3.61 -4.03 -12.96
N THR A 73 -3.00 -3.42 -13.98
CA THR A 73 -3.05 -3.93 -15.37
C THR A 73 -2.36 -5.29 -15.49
N ALA A 74 -1.19 -5.46 -14.86
CA ALA A 74 -0.49 -6.74 -14.83
C ALA A 74 -1.26 -7.84 -14.07
N THR A 75 -2.03 -7.46 -13.04
CA THR A 75 -2.91 -8.39 -12.31
C THR A 75 -4.15 -8.74 -13.14
N ALA A 76 -4.71 -7.80 -13.91
CA ALA A 76 -5.79 -8.09 -14.85
C ALA A 76 -5.37 -9.12 -15.93
N LEU A 77 -4.10 -9.10 -16.36
CA LEU A 77 -3.57 -10.10 -17.29
C LEU A 77 -3.52 -11.50 -16.68
N ILE A 78 -3.23 -11.65 -15.38
CA ILE A 78 -3.33 -12.95 -14.68
C ILE A 78 -4.76 -13.47 -14.75
N ALA A 79 -5.75 -12.62 -14.47
CA ALA A 79 -7.16 -13.00 -14.52
C ALA A 79 -7.60 -13.50 -15.91
N ARG A 80 -6.94 -13.05 -16.99
CA ARG A 80 -7.18 -13.50 -18.38
C ARG A 80 -6.23 -14.62 -18.84
N ASP A 81 -5.40 -15.18 -17.97
CA ASP A 81 -4.46 -16.21 -18.37
C ASP A 81 -5.17 -17.51 -18.76
N LYS A 82 -4.89 -17.97 -19.99
CA LYS A 82 -5.52 -19.17 -20.56
C LYS A 82 -5.08 -20.46 -19.86
N GLY A 83 -3.87 -20.48 -19.29
CA GLY A 83 -3.35 -21.60 -18.51
C GLY A 83 -4.15 -21.79 -17.23
N LEU A 84 -4.36 -20.71 -16.49
CA LEU A 84 -5.18 -20.68 -15.29
C LEU A 84 -6.64 -21.11 -15.56
N HIS A 85 -7.25 -20.57 -16.63
CA HIS A 85 -8.60 -21.00 -17.04
C HIS A 85 -8.64 -22.50 -17.36
N LYS A 86 -7.67 -23.01 -18.12
CA LYS A 86 -7.60 -24.43 -18.48
C LYS A 86 -7.41 -25.33 -17.24
N ALA A 87 -6.62 -24.92 -16.27
CA ALA A 87 -6.44 -25.66 -15.02
C ALA A 87 -7.75 -25.73 -14.22
N THR A 88 -8.46 -24.61 -14.12
CA THR A 88 -9.79 -24.54 -13.49
C THR A 88 -10.80 -25.47 -14.18
N GLY A 89 -10.84 -25.45 -15.51
CA GLY A 89 -11.71 -26.35 -16.30
C GLY A 89 -11.42 -27.83 -16.06
N LYS A 90 -10.15 -28.22 -15.91
CA LYS A 90 -9.78 -29.61 -15.57
C LYS A 90 -10.32 -30.03 -14.21
N LEU A 91 -10.25 -29.16 -13.20
CA LEU A 91 -10.74 -29.44 -11.85
C LEU A 91 -12.26 -29.57 -11.79
N LEU A 92 -12.98 -28.75 -12.57
CA LEU A 92 -14.42 -28.88 -12.78
C LEU A 92 -14.77 -30.25 -13.39
N THR A 93 -14.10 -30.65 -14.47
CA THR A 93 -14.32 -31.98 -15.10
C THR A 93 -13.96 -33.12 -14.17
N ALA A 94 -13.01 -32.92 -13.24
CA ALA A 94 -12.62 -33.89 -12.23
C ALA A 94 -13.60 -33.97 -11.04
N GLY A 95 -14.67 -33.18 -11.04
CA GLY A 95 -15.74 -33.24 -10.03
C GLY A 95 -15.60 -32.23 -8.88
N SER A 96 -14.78 -31.19 -9.04
CA SER A 96 -14.74 -30.08 -8.07
C SER A 96 -15.95 -29.16 -8.22
N GLY A 97 -16.34 -28.48 -7.15
CA GLY A 97 -17.23 -27.31 -7.22
C GLY A 97 -16.54 -26.13 -7.91
N PRO A 98 -17.29 -25.13 -8.40
CA PRO A 98 -16.73 -24.03 -9.18
C PRO A 98 -15.79 -23.11 -8.39
N ALA A 99 -16.10 -22.75 -7.14
CA ALA A 99 -15.18 -21.98 -6.31
C ALA A 99 -13.94 -22.79 -5.91
N THR A 100 -14.13 -24.07 -5.55
CA THR A 100 -13.04 -25.00 -5.22
C THR A 100 -12.12 -25.24 -6.43
N ALA A 101 -12.65 -25.30 -7.64
CA ALA A 101 -11.86 -25.45 -8.87
C ALA A 101 -10.98 -24.22 -9.12
N VAL A 102 -11.52 -23.01 -8.91
CA VAL A 102 -10.75 -21.75 -9.01
C VAL A 102 -9.63 -21.74 -7.97
N GLU A 103 -9.97 -21.98 -6.70
CA GLU A 103 -9.00 -21.98 -5.61
C GLU A 103 -7.91 -23.03 -5.82
N GLY A 104 -8.28 -24.24 -6.23
CA GLY A 104 -7.32 -25.32 -6.51
C GLY A 104 -6.36 -25.00 -7.66
N ALA A 105 -6.86 -24.43 -8.75
CA ALA A 105 -6.01 -24.02 -9.88
C ALA A 105 -5.03 -22.91 -9.49
N VAL A 106 -5.50 -21.94 -8.70
CA VAL A 106 -4.68 -20.84 -8.18
C VAL A 106 -3.57 -21.37 -7.27
N GLU A 107 -3.89 -22.26 -6.33
CA GLU A 107 -2.87 -22.81 -5.42
C GLU A 107 -1.88 -23.75 -6.14
N GLU A 108 -2.29 -24.45 -7.20
CA GLU A 108 -1.38 -25.25 -8.03
C GLU A 108 -0.30 -24.36 -8.70
N TYR A 109 -0.72 -23.24 -9.31
CA TYR A 109 0.21 -22.29 -9.92
C TYR A 109 1.01 -21.52 -8.87
N ALA A 110 0.41 -21.17 -7.73
CA ALA A 110 1.10 -20.53 -6.62
C ALA A 110 2.27 -21.39 -6.14
N ALA A 111 2.05 -22.68 -5.91
CA ALA A 111 3.10 -23.61 -5.50
C ALA A 111 4.24 -23.73 -6.53
N GLN A 112 3.90 -23.72 -7.83
CA GLN A 112 4.91 -23.72 -8.90
C GLN A 112 5.73 -22.43 -8.91
N PHE A 113 5.09 -21.28 -8.73
CA PHE A 113 5.75 -19.97 -8.72
C PHE A 113 6.64 -19.79 -7.48
N GLU A 114 6.17 -20.24 -6.31
CA GLU A 114 6.98 -20.29 -5.08
C GLU A 114 8.22 -21.18 -5.27
N ALA A 115 8.08 -22.34 -5.93
CA ALA A 115 9.20 -23.25 -6.20
C ALA A 115 10.23 -22.69 -7.20
N LEU A 116 9.80 -21.83 -8.14
CA LEU A 116 10.71 -21.15 -9.08
C LEU A 116 11.51 -20.03 -8.39
N GLY A 117 10.98 -19.43 -7.34
CA GLY A 117 11.64 -18.37 -6.59
C GLY A 117 11.77 -17.04 -7.35
N GLY A 118 12.45 -16.08 -6.73
CA GLY A 118 12.69 -14.75 -7.28
C GLY A 118 11.41 -14.03 -7.71
N TYR A 119 11.42 -13.45 -8.90
CA TYR A 119 10.29 -12.72 -9.49
C TYR A 119 8.97 -13.51 -9.49
N PHE A 120 9.00 -14.83 -9.70
CA PHE A 120 7.78 -15.63 -9.72
C PHE A 120 7.15 -15.75 -8.33
N ALA A 121 7.96 -15.88 -7.27
CA ALA A 121 7.47 -15.94 -5.91
C ALA A 121 6.79 -14.63 -5.47
N GLU A 122 7.28 -13.48 -5.95
CA GLU A 122 6.66 -12.17 -5.68
C GLU A 122 5.26 -12.04 -6.30
N ARG A 123 5.02 -12.68 -7.45
CA ARG A 123 3.73 -12.67 -8.17
C ARG A 123 2.66 -13.58 -7.56
N VAL A 124 3.02 -14.41 -6.59
CA VAL A 124 2.08 -15.34 -5.94
C VAL A 124 0.96 -14.60 -5.22
N THR A 125 1.26 -13.46 -4.62
CA THR A 125 0.26 -12.63 -3.94
C THR A 125 -0.78 -12.10 -4.92
N ASP A 126 -0.35 -11.63 -6.09
CA ASP A 126 -1.25 -11.16 -7.16
C ASP A 126 -2.14 -12.30 -7.69
N LEU A 127 -1.55 -13.50 -7.86
CA LEU A 127 -2.28 -14.69 -8.30
C LEU A 127 -3.35 -15.11 -7.27
N ARG A 128 -3.01 -15.10 -5.99
CA ARG A 128 -3.96 -15.41 -4.90
C ARG A 128 -5.05 -14.33 -4.76
N ASP A 129 -4.75 -13.06 -4.97
CA ASP A 129 -5.76 -11.98 -5.01
C ASP A 129 -6.74 -12.17 -6.16
N VAL A 130 -6.26 -12.48 -7.37
CA VAL A 130 -7.13 -12.85 -8.51
C VAL A 130 -8.01 -14.05 -8.16
N GLY A 131 -7.44 -15.08 -7.55
CA GLY A 131 -8.19 -16.25 -7.10
C GLY A 131 -9.32 -15.89 -6.14
N ALA A 132 -9.01 -15.15 -5.08
CA ALA A 132 -10.00 -14.74 -4.08
C ALA A 132 -11.11 -13.86 -4.67
N ARG A 133 -10.77 -12.94 -5.58
CA ARG A 133 -11.76 -12.11 -6.31
C ARG A 133 -12.65 -12.94 -7.23
N THR A 134 -12.07 -13.91 -7.96
CA THR A 134 -12.85 -14.79 -8.84
C THR A 134 -13.77 -15.71 -8.02
N VAL A 135 -13.29 -16.27 -6.90
CA VAL A 135 -14.13 -17.03 -5.97
C VAL A 135 -15.30 -16.17 -5.47
N ALA A 136 -15.04 -14.92 -5.07
CA ALA A 136 -16.09 -14.00 -4.64
C ALA A 136 -17.15 -13.79 -5.73
N ALA A 137 -16.72 -13.57 -6.97
CA ALA A 137 -17.60 -13.39 -8.12
C ALA A 137 -18.43 -14.65 -8.43
N VAL A 138 -17.84 -15.84 -8.33
CA VAL A 138 -18.54 -17.13 -8.52
C VAL A 138 -19.61 -17.35 -7.45
N LEU A 139 -19.29 -17.02 -6.19
CA LEU A 139 -20.20 -17.16 -5.05
C LEU A 139 -21.23 -16.03 -4.95
N GLY A 140 -21.09 -14.96 -5.73
CA GLY A 140 -21.96 -13.79 -5.68
C GLY A 140 -21.83 -12.98 -4.39
N VAL A 141 -20.65 -13.00 -3.76
CA VAL A 141 -20.34 -12.24 -2.55
C VAL A 141 -19.43 -11.04 -2.88
N PRO A 142 -19.36 -10.01 -2.01
CA PRO A 142 -18.47 -8.87 -2.24
C PRO A 142 -17.01 -9.30 -2.41
N ALA A 143 -16.31 -8.65 -3.35
CA ALA A 143 -14.89 -8.89 -3.59
C ALA A 143 -14.04 -8.49 -2.36
N PRO A 144 -12.88 -9.15 -2.15
CA PRO A 144 -11.95 -8.75 -1.11
C PRO A 144 -11.37 -7.36 -1.34
N GLY A 145 -10.93 -6.76 -0.23
CA GLY A 145 -10.30 -5.45 -0.18
C GLY A 145 -11.19 -4.34 0.37
N VAL A 146 -10.84 -3.09 0.07
CA VAL A 146 -11.53 -1.90 0.60
C VAL A 146 -12.92 -1.79 -0.04
N PRO A 147 -14.02 -1.86 0.73
CA PRO A 147 -15.36 -1.65 0.20
C PRO A 147 -15.55 -0.23 -0.34
N THR A 148 -16.55 -0.04 -1.20
CA THR A 148 -16.93 1.31 -1.66
C THR A 148 -17.36 2.18 -0.48
N LEU A 149 -16.64 3.29 -0.29
CA LEU A 149 -16.96 4.27 0.74
C LEU A 149 -18.09 5.19 0.25
N THR A 150 -19.06 5.47 1.11
CA THR A 150 -20.18 6.37 0.82
C THR A 150 -20.14 7.66 1.64
N GLU A 151 -19.31 7.70 2.69
CA GLU A 151 -19.02 8.85 3.52
C GLU A 151 -17.57 8.80 4.04
N PRO A 152 -16.99 9.92 4.49
CA PRO A 152 -15.67 9.93 5.12
C PRO A 152 -15.56 8.92 6.28
N SER A 153 -14.72 7.90 6.10
CA SER A 153 -14.67 6.71 6.95
C SER A 153 -13.25 6.39 7.42
N VAL A 154 -13.13 5.62 8.50
CA VAL A 154 -11.85 5.08 8.97
C VAL A 154 -11.70 3.66 8.47
N ILE A 155 -10.67 3.42 7.66
CA ILE A 155 -10.36 2.09 7.13
C ILE A 155 -9.66 1.28 8.21
N VAL A 156 -10.17 0.06 8.47
CA VAL A 156 -9.57 -0.91 9.40
C VAL A 156 -9.17 -2.16 8.65
N ALA A 157 -7.92 -2.59 8.77
CA ALA A 157 -7.39 -3.78 8.08
C ALA A 157 -6.40 -4.57 8.95
N GLU A 158 -6.11 -5.82 8.57
CA GLU A 158 -4.97 -6.54 9.13
C GLU A 158 -3.68 -5.87 8.64
N ASP A 159 -3.55 -5.77 7.33
CA ASP A 159 -2.62 -4.92 6.59
C ASP A 159 -3.33 -4.39 5.34
N LEU A 160 -2.77 -3.37 4.69
CA LEU A 160 -3.27 -2.85 3.43
C LEU A 160 -2.28 -3.16 2.31
N ALA A 161 -2.76 -3.81 1.25
CA ALA A 161 -1.89 -4.07 0.10
C ALA A 161 -1.60 -2.75 -0.66
N PRO A 162 -0.43 -2.64 -1.33
CA PRO A 162 -0.10 -1.48 -2.16
C PRO A 162 -1.20 -1.12 -3.18
N ALA A 163 -1.72 -2.11 -3.88
CA ALA A 163 -2.77 -1.93 -4.89
C ALA A 163 -4.10 -1.41 -4.31
N GLU A 164 -4.39 -1.70 -3.04
CA GLU A 164 -5.59 -1.20 -2.37
C GLU A 164 -5.41 0.27 -2.00
N THR A 165 -4.26 0.60 -1.41
CA THR A 165 -3.95 1.93 -0.91
C THR A 165 -3.87 2.96 -2.04
N ALA A 166 -3.32 2.58 -3.20
CA ALA A 166 -3.22 3.47 -4.35
C ALA A 166 -4.58 3.83 -4.99
N THR A 167 -5.61 3.01 -4.78
CA THR A 167 -6.96 3.25 -5.31
C THR A 167 -7.89 3.96 -4.34
N LEU A 168 -7.37 4.39 -3.18
CA LEU A 168 -8.17 5.07 -2.16
C LEU A 168 -8.58 6.48 -2.60
N ASP A 169 -9.88 6.76 -2.52
CA ASP A 169 -10.40 8.12 -2.68
C ASP A 169 -10.08 8.93 -1.41
N ARG A 170 -9.10 9.83 -1.53
CA ARG A 170 -8.64 10.72 -0.44
C ARG A 170 -9.76 11.54 0.20
N SER A 171 -10.84 11.83 -0.53
CA SER A 171 -11.97 12.60 0.02
C SER A 171 -12.86 11.79 0.95
N LEU A 172 -12.81 10.45 0.84
CA LEU A 172 -13.65 9.51 1.61
C LEU A 172 -12.86 8.71 2.65
N VAL A 173 -11.53 8.71 2.59
CA VAL A 173 -10.69 8.11 3.64
C VAL A 173 -10.32 9.15 4.69
N ALA A 174 -11.04 9.13 5.82
CA ALA A 174 -10.77 10.02 6.94
C ALA A 174 -9.52 9.59 7.73
N GLY A 175 -9.25 8.29 7.84
CA GLY A 175 -8.10 7.74 8.56
C GLY A 175 -7.88 6.26 8.28
N ILE A 176 -6.70 5.75 8.65
CA ILE A 176 -6.31 4.34 8.46
C ILE A 176 -5.86 3.73 9.79
N VAL A 177 -6.33 2.53 10.09
CA VAL A 177 -5.91 1.73 11.24
C VAL A 177 -5.59 0.31 10.79
N THR A 178 -4.37 -0.17 11.04
CA THR A 178 -4.00 -1.57 10.74
C THR A 178 -3.56 -2.34 11.98
N ALA A 179 -3.88 -3.64 12.03
CA ALA A 179 -3.47 -4.52 13.12
C ALA A 179 -1.99 -4.93 13.02
N ALA A 180 -1.46 -5.02 11.81
CA ALA A 180 -0.07 -5.29 11.48
C ALA A 180 0.61 -4.05 10.85
N GLY A 181 1.85 -4.22 10.39
CA GLY A 181 2.66 -3.14 9.81
C GLY A 181 3.53 -2.42 10.82
N GLY A 182 4.38 -1.52 10.31
CA GLY A 182 5.35 -0.77 11.11
C GLY A 182 5.57 0.63 10.53
N ARG A 183 6.41 1.45 11.18
CA ARG A 183 6.63 2.85 10.78
C ARG A 183 7.17 3.04 9.36
N THR A 184 7.80 1.99 8.81
CA THR A 184 8.39 1.97 7.47
C THR A 184 7.60 1.08 6.51
N SER A 185 6.39 0.63 6.87
CA SER A 185 5.56 -0.15 5.95
C SER A 185 5.06 0.71 4.80
N HIS A 186 4.70 0.07 3.70
CA HIS A 186 4.15 0.75 2.53
C HIS A 186 2.90 1.57 2.89
N THR A 187 2.01 1.00 3.70
CA THR A 187 0.83 1.67 4.27
C THR A 187 1.20 2.94 5.04
N ALA A 188 2.24 2.90 5.88
CA ALA A 188 2.69 4.04 6.65
C ALA A 188 3.23 5.18 5.75
N ILE A 189 4.02 4.82 4.74
CA ILE A 189 4.59 5.77 3.78
C ILE A 189 3.47 6.43 2.96
N LEU A 190 2.55 5.64 2.42
CA LEU A 190 1.43 6.15 1.61
C LEU A 190 0.49 7.02 2.44
N ALA A 191 0.12 6.62 3.65
CA ALA A 191 -0.72 7.43 4.53
C ALA A 191 -0.09 8.80 4.80
N ALA A 192 1.24 8.85 5.02
CA ALA A 192 1.98 10.09 5.21
C ALA A 192 2.00 10.95 3.93
N GLN A 193 2.24 10.35 2.76
CA GLN A 193 2.22 11.05 1.46
C GLN A 193 0.83 11.61 1.12
N MET A 194 -0.23 10.90 1.51
CA MET A 194 -1.62 11.34 1.30
C MET A 194 -2.11 12.30 2.39
N GLY A 195 -1.33 12.53 3.46
CA GLY A 195 -1.73 13.34 4.60
C GLY A 195 -2.92 12.76 5.40
N ILE A 196 -3.12 11.44 5.31
CA ILE A 196 -4.21 10.73 5.99
C ILE A 196 -3.72 10.30 7.37
N PRO A 197 -4.39 10.67 8.48
CA PRO A 197 -4.03 10.20 9.81
C PRO A 197 -4.02 8.67 9.89
N ALA A 198 -2.95 8.08 10.41
CA ALA A 198 -2.80 6.62 10.41
C ALA A 198 -2.11 6.06 11.65
N VAL A 199 -2.64 4.91 12.11
CA VAL A 199 -2.12 4.11 13.22
C VAL A 199 -1.93 2.67 12.75
N VAL A 200 -0.71 2.15 12.83
CA VAL A 200 -0.39 0.76 12.46
C VAL A 200 -0.07 -0.06 13.70
N HIS A 201 0.01 -1.37 13.57
CA HIS A 201 0.28 -2.27 14.70
C HIS A 201 -0.68 -2.06 15.88
N CYS A 202 -1.95 -1.74 15.58
CA CYS A 202 -2.96 -1.42 16.57
C CYS A 202 -3.61 -2.70 17.09
N THR A 203 -3.25 -3.11 18.31
CA THR A 203 -3.81 -4.32 18.92
C THR A 203 -5.32 -4.15 19.13
N GLY A 204 -6.11 -5.14 18.69
CA GLY A 204 -7.57 -5.10 18.77
C GLY A 204 -8.25 -4.32 17.64
N ALA A 205 -7.50 -3.81 16.65
CA ALA A 205 -8.09 -3.12 15.50
C ALA A 205 -9.14 -3.98 14.78
N MET A 206 -8.87 -5.26 14.57
CA MET A 206 -9.81 -6.18 13.89
C MET A 206 -11.08 -6.50 14.69
N GLU A 207 -11.12 -6.16 15.99
CA GLU A 207 -12.29 -6.28 16.86
C GLU A 207 -13.26 -5.10 16.70
N LEU A 208 -12.86 -4.05 15.98
CA LEU A 208 -13.75 -2.95 15.62
C LEU A 208 -14.80 -3.41 14.61
N GLU A 209 -16.07 -3.29 15.00
CA GLU A 209 -17.19 -3.68 14.14
C GLU A 209 -17.43 -2.62 13.06
N PRO A 210 -17.71 -3.01 11.79
CA PRO A 210 -18.10 -2.07 10.75
C PRO A 210 -19.25 -1.15 11.20
N GLY A 211 -19.14 0.15 10.92
CA GLY A 211 -20.09 1.17 11.34
C GLY A 211 -19.84 1.78 12.73
N THR A 212 -19.00 1.14 13.57
CA THR A 212 -18.59 1.72 14.86
C THR A 212 -17.88 3.05 14.64
N ARG A 213 -18.21 4.08 15.41
CA ARG A 213 -17.53 5.37 15.26
C ARG A 213 -16.24 5.36 16.04
N VAL A 214 -15.15 5.75 15.39
CA VAL A 214 -13.82 5.80 16.00
C VAL A 214 -13.18 7.16 15.77
N ALA A 215 -12.40 7.61 16.75
CA ALA A 215 -11.49 8.74 16.61
C ALA A 215 -10.05 8.23 16.58
N VAL A 216 -9.26 8.68 15.61
CA VAL A 216 -7.88 8.24 15.39
C VAL A 216 -6.95 9.42 15.60
N ASP A 217 -6.01 9.27 16.53
CA ASP A 217 -4.92 10.21 16.76
C ASP A 217 -3.63 9.63 16.17
N GLY A 218 -3.31 10.05 14.95
CA GLY A 218 -2.15 9.59 14.20
C GLY A 218 -0.81 10.07 14.76
N ASP A 219 -0.81 11.05 15.66
CA ASP A 219 0.39 11.51 16.37
C ASP A 219 0.75 10.59 17.54
N SER A 220 -0.23 10.22 18.36
CA SER A 220 -0.02 9.40 19.57
C SER A 220 -0.20 7.90 19.36
N GLY A 221 -0.83 7.49 18.25
CA GLY A 221 -1.15 6.08 18.00
C GLY A 221 -2.39 5.59 18.76
N GLU A 222 -3.24 6.49 19.25
CA GLU A 222 -4.45 6.14 20.00
C GLU A 222 -5.67 6.08 19.07
N VAL A 223 -6.49 5.04 19.23
CA VAL A 223 -7.77 4.88 18.55
C VAL A 223 -8.85 4.73 19.61
N LEU A 224 -9.77 5.69 19.66
CA LEU A 224 -10.87 5.71 20.63
C LEU A 224 -12.11 5.09 19.98
N ARG A 225 -12.61 4.01 20.58
CA ARG A 225 -13.88 3.39 20.19
C ARG A 225 -15.05 4.11 20.83
N ASP A 226 -16.07 4.40 20.03
CA ASP A 226 -17.31 5.09 20.43
C ASP A 226 -17.05 6.34 21.31
N PRO A 227 -16.20 7.28 20.82
CA PRO A 227 -15.78 8.42 21.62
C PRO A 227 -16.93 9.37 21.92
N SER A 228 -16.88 10.02 23.08
CA SER A 228 -17.77 11.14 23.37
C SER A 228 -17.52 12.33 22.42
N ALA A 229 -18.54 13.16 22.19
CA ALA A 229 -18.39 14.39 21.41
C ALA A 229 -17.26 15.30 21.95
N ASP A 230 -17.12 15.38 23.27
CA ASP A 230 -16.04 16.09 23.94
C ASP A 230 -14.66 15.50 23.60
N ALA A 231 -14.52 14.17 23.53
CA ALA A 231 -13.27 13.53 23.13
C ALA A 231 -12.90 13.85 21.67
N VAL A 232 -13.89 13.80 20.77
CA VAL A 232 -13.71 14.19 19.36
C VAL A 232 -13.30 15.66 19.23
N ASP A 233 -13.96 16.57 19.96
CA ASP A 233 -13.61 18.00 19.93
C ASP A 233 -12.22 18.28 20.50
N ARG A 234 -11.83 17.59 21.58
CA ARG A 234 -10.47 17.68 22.14
C ARG A 234 -9.41 17.23 21.14
N LEU A 235 -9.65 16.12 20.44
CA LEU A 235 -8.75 15.59 19.44
C LEU A 235 -8.62 16.54 18.24
N ARG A 236 -9.74 17.03 17.72
CA ARG A 236 -9.78 18.03 16.64
C ARG A 236 -8.98 19.28 17.00
N ARG A 237 -9.22 19.86 18.18
CA ARG A 237 -8.47 21.04 18.67
C ARG A 237 -6.98 20.78 18.85
N ARG A 238 -6.60 19.56 19.21
CA ARG A 238 -5.17 19.16 19.29
C ARG A 238 -4.54 19.20 17.89
N GLY A 239 -5.20 18.65 16.88
CA GLY A 239 -4.77 18.72 15.48
C GLY A 239 -4.66 20.15 14.97
N GLU A 240 -5.66 21.00 15.23
CA GLU A 240 -5.65 22.42 14.83
C GLU A 240 -4.49 23.19 15.47
N ARG A 241 -4.26 23.02 16.77
CA ARG A 241 -3.12 23.64 17.47
C ARG A 241 -1.77 23.18 16.90
N ARG A 242 -1.66 21.90 16.51
CA ARG A 242 -0.46 21.35 15.90
C ARG A 242 -0.21 22.00 14.53
N GLN A 243 -1.22 22.06 13.68
CA GLN A 243 -1.13 22.71 12.37
C GLN A 243 -0.76 24.19 12.50
N GLN A 244 -1.37 24.89 13.46
CA GLN A 244 -1.03 26.29 13.73
C GLN A 244 0.41 26.46 14.20
N ALA A 245 0.86 25.62 15.15
CA ALA A 245 2.24 25.65 15.61
C ALA A 245 3.27 25.31 14.50
N LEU A 246 2.90 24.45 13.54
CA LEU A 246 3.72 24.17 12.36
C LEU A 246 3.74 25.36 11.39
N ALA A 247 2.60 26.00 11.15
CA ALA A 247 2.50 27.18 10.29
C ALA A 247 3.28 28.40 10.85
N ASP A 248 3.34 28.52 12.17
CA ASP A 248 4.08 29.58 12.86
C ASP A 248 5.58 29.23 13.03
N SER A 249 6.00 28.02 12.68
CA SER A 249 7.40 27.58 12.79
C SER A 249 8.18 28.01 11.55
N ALA A 250 9.13 28.94 11.74
CA ALA A 250 10.01 29.39 10.67
C ALA A 250 11.44 29.70 11.16
N GLY A 251 12.38 29.69 10.23
CA GLY A 251 13.79 29.99 10.42
C GLY A 251 14.64 28.77 10.80
N PRO A 252 15.95 28.99 11.03
CA PRO A 252 16.89 27.91 11.26
C PRO A 252 16.55 27.18 12.56
N GLY A 253 16.63 25.85 12.51
CA GLY A 253 16.29 24.99 13.63
C GLY A 253 17.18 25.26 14.85
N ARG A 254 16.57 25.35 16.03
CA ARG A 254 17.27 25.56 17.29
C ARG A 254 16.51 24.98 18.47
N THR A 255 17.23 24.55 19.48
CA THR A 255 16.66 24.17 20.79
C THR A 255 16.18 25.42 21.56
N ARG A 256 15.44 25.20 22.66
CA ARG A 256 14.92 26.29 23.51
C ARG A 256 16.02 27.17 24.11
N ASP A 257 17.21 26.61 24.36
CA ASP A 257 18.40 27.30 24.85
C ASP A 257 19.30 27.86 23.72
N GLY A 258 18.86 27.75 22.46
CA GLY A 258 19.49 28.42 21.31
C GLY A 258 20.57 27.59 20.61
N HIS A 259 20.75 26.31 20.93
CA HIS A 259 21.68 25.44 20.21
C HIS A 259 21.17 25.20 18.79
N PRO A 260 21.95 25.51 17.73
CA PRO A 260 21.52 25.28 16.35
C PRO A 260 21.39 23.79 16.03
N VAL A 261 20.30 23.39 15.39
CA VAL A 261 20.05 22.03 14.92
C VAL A 261 19.46 22.12 13.52
N ALA A 262 20.25 21.77 12.51
CA ALA A 262 19.81 21.89 11.12
C ALA A 262 18.66 20.92 10.81
N LEU A 263 17.55 21.44 10.28
CA LEU A 263 16.48 20.62 9.73
C LEU A 263 16.71 20.42 8.22
N LEU A 264 17.03 19.19 7.84
CA LEU A 264 17.37 18.83 6.46
C LEU A 264 16.44 17.73 5.94
N ALA A 265 16.10 17.79 4.66
CA ALA A 265 15.30 16.77 3.98
C ALA A 265 16.13 15.53 3.62
N ASN A 266 15.44 14.39 3.55
CA ASN A 266 15.90 13.20 2.84
C ASN A 266 15.07 13.10 1.56
N ILE A 267 15.72 12.97 0.40
CA ILE A 267 15.06 12.94 -0.91
C ILE A 267 15.56 11.76 -1.74
N GLY A 268 14.71 11.23 -2.62
CA GLY A 268 15.03 10.15 -3.56
C GLY A 268 15.00 10.58 -5.03
N GLY A 269 14.36 11.69 -5.38
CA GLY A 269 14.26 12.15 -6.77
C GLY A 269 13.84 13.60 -6.94
N VAL A 270 13.52 13.97 -8.19
CA VAL A 270 13.15 15.34 -8.58
C VAL A 270 11.87 15.81 -7.89
N GLU A 271 10.85 14.95 -7.80
CA GLU A 271 9.58 15.31 -7.17
C GLU A 271 9.75 15.63 -5.68
N ASP A 272 10.51 14.80 -4.96
CA ASP A 272 10.88 15.04 -3.57
C ASP A 272 11.65 16.36 -3.42
N ALA A 273 12.57 16.65 -4.34
CA ALA A 273 13.37 17.87 -4.33
C ALA A 273 12.50 19.13 -4.54
N VAL A 274 11.54 19.09 -5.45
CA VAL A 274 10.60 20.19 -5.69
C VAL A 274 9.72 20.42 -4.46
N SER A 275 9.18 19.33 -3.89
CA SER A 275 8.33 19.40 -2.68
C SER A 275 9.10 19.93 -1.47
N ALA A 276 10.29 19.40 -1.20
CA ALA A 276 11.15 19.81 -0.09
C ALA A 276 11.70 21.23 -0.29
N GLY A 277 12.03 21.62 -1.53
CA GLY A 277 12.53 22.94 -1.85
C GLY A 277 11.55 24.07 -1.52
N ALA A 278 10.24 23.79 -1.53
CA ALA A 278 9.21 24.75 -1.15
C ALA A 278 9.03 24.90 0.38
N GLN A 279 9.64 24.03 1.18
CA GLN A 279 9.55 24.05 2.64
C GLN A 279 10.64 24.94 3.26
N ASP A 280 10.37 25.45 4.47
CA ASP A 280 11.34 26.19 5.29
C ASP A 280 12.30 25.22 5.99
N LEU A 281 13.29 24.76 5.23
CA LEU A 281 14.34 23.85 5.67
C LEU A 281 15.72 24.32 5.20
N GLU A 282 16.75 23.81 5.85
CA GLU A 282 18.13 24.28 5.69
C GLU A 282 18.91 23.54 4.58
N GLY A 283 18.26 22.61 3.90
CA GLY A 283 18.80 21.86 2.76
C GLY A 283 18.48 20.36 2.81
N VAL A 284 19.31 19.56 2.15
CA VAL A 284 19.19 18.10 2.05
C VAL A 284 20.34 17.43 2.80
N GLY A 285 19.99 16.57 3.74
CA GLY A 285 20.93 15.78 4.55
C GLY A 285 21.28 14.45 3.90
N LEU A 286 20.41 13.97 3.01
CA LEU A 286 20.62 12.77 2.22
C LEU A 286 19.81 12.82 0.92
N PHE A 287 20.50 12.92 -0.21
CA PHE A 287 19.95 12.56 -1.51
C PHE A 287 20.37 11.13 -1.86
N ARG A 288 19.38 10.24 -1.90
CA ARG A 288 19.50 8.82 -2.27
C ARG A 288 19.55 8.70 -3.78
N THR A 289 20.73 8.44 -4.34
CA THR A 289 20.90 8.34 -5.80
C THR A 289 20.39 7.02 -6.35
N GLU A 290 20.10 6.02 -5.52
CA GLU A 290 19.71 4.67 -5.96
C GLU A 290 18.46 4.68 -6.85
N PHE A 291 17.50 5.55 -6.57
CA PHE A 291 16.27 5.65 -7.38
C PHE A 291 16.55 6.09 -8.82
N VAL A 292 17.65 6.80 -9.08
CA VAL A 292 18.09 7.16 -10.44
C VAL A 292 18.55 5.93 -11.23
N PHE A 293 19.06 4.92 -10.54
CA PHE A 293 19.64 3.72 -11.13
C PHE A 293 18.65 2.54 -11.15
N LEU A 294 17.82 2.39 -10.12
CA LEU A 294 16.92 1.24 -9.96
C LEU A 294 15.77 1.20 -10.97
N SER A 295 15.33 2.35 -11.46
CA SER A 295 14.29 2.43 -12.49
C SER A 295 14.83 2.39 -13.92
N ALA A 296 16.14 2.23 -14.11
CA ALA A 296 16.78 2.32 -15.42
C ALA A 296 17.10 0.93 -15.98
N ASP A 297 16.78 0.70 -17.26
CA ASP A 297 17.14 -0.54 -17.96
C ASP A 297 18.65 -0.65 -18.24
N ASN A 298 19.33 0.49 -18.30
CA ASN A 298 20.76 0.61 -18.54
C ASN A 298 21.38 1.58 -17.53
N ALA A 299 22.68 1.42 -17.26
CA ALA A 299 23.41 2.35 -16.40
C ALA A 299 23.25 3.80 -16.91
N PRO A 300 22.71 4.73 -16.11
CA PRO A 300 22.51 6.12 -16.51
C PRO A 300 23.83 6.79 -16.91
N THR A 301 23.84 7.46 -18.06
CA THR A 301 25.03 8.17 -18.54
C THR A 301 25.34 9.38 -17.66
N VAL A 302 26.54 9.94 -17.80
CA VAL A 302 26.95 11.15 -17.07
C VAL A 302 26.01 12.32 -17.40
N GLU A 303 25.59 12.43 -18.65
CA GLU A 303 24.67 13.47 -19.11
C GLU A 303 23.28 13.32 -18.45
N GLN A 304 22.75 12.11 -18.40
CA GLN A 304 21.47 11.82 -17.74
C GLN A 304 21.52 12.11 -16.23
N GLN A 305 22.61 11.68 -15.58
CA GLN A 305 22.82 12.00 -14.16
C GLN A 305 22.96 13.50 -13.94
N THR A 306 23.67 14.21 -14.82
CA THR A 306 23.83 15.67 -14.75
C THR A 306 22.49 16.38 -14.85
N GLU A 307 21.62 15.96 -15.77
CA GLU A 307 20.27 16.52 -15.92
C GLU A 307 19.43 16.32 -14.65
N ILE A 308 19.41 15.09 -14.12
CA ILE A 308 18.65 14.77 -12.90
C ILE A 308 19.18 15.53 -11.69
N TYR A 309 20.50 15.53 -11.49
CA TYR A 309 21.12 16.24 -10.37
C TYR A 309 20.91 17.75 -10.47
N THR A 310 20.92 18.31 -11.68
CA THR A 310 20.58 19.73 -11.88
C THR A 310 19.16 20.03 -11.41
N GLN A 311 18.19 19.20 -11.81
CA GLN A 311 16.79 19.35 -11.39
C GLN A 311 16.61 19.15 -9.88
N VAL A 312 17.38 18.27 -9.25
CA VAL A 312 17.36 18.04 -7.79
C VAL A 312 17.98 19.22 -7.03
N LEU A 313 19.06 19.81 -7.52
CA LEU A 313 19.79 20.88 -6.83
C LEU A 313 19.09 22.24 -6.95
N GLN A 314 18.47 22.51 -8.10
CA GLN A 314 17.88 23.82 -8.42
C GLN A 314 16.84 24.33 -7.39
N PRO A 315 15.91 23.51 -6.85
CA PRO A 315 14.97 23.94 -5.81
C PRO A 315 15.63 24.42 -4.51
N PHE A 316 16.86 24.00 -4.23
CA PHE A 316 17.54 24.31 -2.98
C PHE A 316 18.37 25.60 -3.03
N GLY A 317 18.72 26.10 -4.22
CA GLY A 317 19.53 27.31 -4.38
C GLY A 317 20.89 27.17 -3.68
N ASP A 318 21.19 28.07 -2.76
CA ASP A 318 22.44 28.06 -1.97
C ASP A 318 22.40 27.09 -0.77
N ARG A 319 21.27 26.42 -0.52
CA ARG A 319 21.14 25.48 0.61
C ARG A 319 21.97 24.22 0.38
N ARG A 320 22.49 23.65 1.46
CA ARG A 320 23.35 22.45 1.42
C ARG A 320 22.59 21.27 0.82
N VAL A 321 23.22 20.50 -0.07
CA VAL A 321 22.72 19.20 -0.52
C VAL A 321 23.80 18.14 -0.36
N VAL A 322 23.54 17.13 0.46
CA VAL A 322 24.44 15.99 0.65
C VAL A 322 24.01 14.87 -0.28
N VAL A 323 24.79 14.64 -1.34
CA VAL A 323 24.58 13.56 -2.29
C VAL A 323 25.28 12.30 -1.79
N ARG A 324 24.54 11.20 -1.65
CA ARG A 324 25.14 9.89 -1.42
C ARG A 324 25.45 9.25 -2.77
N THR A 325 26.67 8.76 -2.95
CA THR A 325 27.01 7.92 -4.10
C THR A 325 26.14 6.67 -4.13
N LEU A 326 26.04 6.00 -5.27
CA LEU A 326 25.23 4.80 -5.43
C LEU A 326 25.48 3.78 -4.30
N ASP A 327 24.44 3.45 -3.54
CA ASP A 327 24.41 2.39 -2.54
C ASP A 327 23.35 1.35 -2.96
N ALA A 328 23.73 0.55 -3.97
CA ALA A 328 22.93 -0.57 -4.45
C ALA A 328 23.22 -1.80 -3.59
N GLY A 329 22.43 -1.97 -2.52
CA GLY A 329 22.36 -3.21 -1.77
C GLY A 329 21.69 -4.31 -2.59
N ALA A 330 21.91 -5.55 -2.19
CA ALA A 330 21.41 -6.71 -2.92
C ALA A 330 19.91 -7.01 -2.78
N ASP A 331 19.21 -6.28 -1.91
CA ASP A 331 17.73 -6.20 -1.90
C ASP A 331 17.19 -5.35 -3.06
N LYS A 332 18.07 -4.71 -3.84
CA LYS A 332 17.73 -3.75 -4.90
C LYS A 332 18.52 -4.07 -6.18
N PRO A 333 18.14 -5.12 -6.91
CA PRO A 333 18.88 -5.56 -8.09
C PRO A 333 18.89 -4.46 -9.17
N LEU A 334 20.07 -4.17 -9.71
CA LEU A 334 20.24 -3.31 -10.87
C LEU A 334 20.07 -4.16 -12.13
N THR A 335 19.05 -3.86 -12.95
CA THR A 335 18.73 -4.64 -14.17
C THR A 335 19.93 -4.81 -15.11
N PHE A 336 20.84 -3.83 -15.12
CA PHE A 336 22.03 -3.78 -15.97
C PHE A 336 23.33 -4.24 -15.29
N ALA A 337 23.29 -4.64 -14.01
CA ALA A 337 24.47 -5.14 -13.30
C ALA A 337 24.16 -6.49 -12.63
N ASP A 338 24.71 -7.56 -13.22
CA ASP A 338 24.72 -8.88 -12.60
C ASP A 338 25.86 -8.94 -11.57
N LEU A 339 25.49 -8.93 -10.29
CA LEU A 339 26.43 -9.02 -9.16
C LEU A 339 26.72 -10.48 -8.76
N GLY A 340 26.03 -11.46 -9.38
CA GLY A 340 26.11 -12.86 -9.00
C GLY A 340 25.43 -13.18 -7.66
N PRO A 341 25.34 -14.47 -7.29
CA PRO A 341 24.76 -14.89 -6.03
C PRO A 341 25.72 -14.66 -4.85
N GLU A 342 25.20 -14.10 -3.76
CA GLU A 342 25.93 -13.89 -2.50
C GLU A 342 25.22 -14.59 -1.33
N GLU A 343 26.00 -15.13 -0.38
CA GLU A 343 25.47 -15.87 0.77
C GLU A 343 24.80 -14.95 1.80
N ASN A 344 25.39 -13.77 2.05
CA ASN A 344 24.78 -12.71 2.85
C ASN A 344 24.99 -11.35 2.19
N PRO A 345 24.05 -10.96 1.32
CA PRO A 345 24.22 -9.77 0.52
C PRO A 345 24.17 -8.42 1.29
N ALA A 346 23.71 -8.44 2.55
CA ALA A 346 23.74 -7.26 3.43
C ALA A 346 25.12 -7.03 4.08
N LEU A 347 26.04 -8.00 3.97
CA LEU A 347 27.41 -7.96 4.50
C LEU A 347 28.48 -7.99 3.40
N GLY A 348 28.08 -7.89 2.13
CA GLY A 348 28.97 -7.86 0.95
C GLY A 348 29.64 -6.51 0.72
#